data_AF-A0A956ELA0-F1
#
_entry.id   AF-A0A956ELA0-F1
#
_cell.length_a   1.000
_cell.length_b   1.000
_cell.length_c   1.000
_cell.angle_alpha   90.00
_cell.angle_beta   90.00
_cell.angle_gamma   90.00
#
_symmetry.space_group_name_H-M   'P 1'
#
loop_
_entity.id
_entity.type
_entity.pdbx_description
1 polymer ?
#
loop_
_entity_poly.entity_id
_entity_poly.type
_entity_poly.pdbx_seq_one_letter_code
_entity_poly.pdbx_strand_id
1 'polypeptide(L)'
;LITTQGGGGANAINVRLGNGTGVFPLGAAYTVGAFPIAVVAGDFNGDAHLDLAVANNVSFGLTILIGDGTGAFSGPFHVSGASGLNATDLVAADLDGDGDLDLALALAGYGGVTTFTGDGAGGFVIGGGAGSNVLTECVAAGDLDGDGDVDIVSGTLYDGNVVVRLNSGAGTFGGGPTLFVGSFLRDVQVVDLDLDGHPDIVAVNQDGGF
;
A
#
# COMPACT_ATOMS: atom_id res chain seq x y z
N LEU A 1 2.43 -8.57 15.50
CA LEU A 1 3.38 -8.82 14.38
C LEU A 1 2.62 -9.54 13.27
N ILE A 2 2.64 -8.98 12.06
CA ILE A 2 2.14 -9.65 10.85
C ILE A 2 3.34 -9.94 9.96
N THR A 3 3.50 -11.19 9.51
CA THR A 3 4.57 -11.56 8.57
C THR A 3 4.01 -12.33 7.38
N THR A 4 4.48 -12.00 6.20
CA THR A 4 4.21 -12.74 4.96
C THR A 4 5.20 -13.89 4.82
N GLN A 5 4.78 -15.03 4.25
CA GLN A 5 5.72 -16.09 3.82
C GLN A 5 5.50 -16.41 2.34
N GLY A 6 6.50 -16.07 1.52
CA GLY A 6 6.60 -16.46 0.12
C GLY A 6 7.72 -17.49 -0.09
N GLY A 7 7.37 -18.69 -0.55
CA GLY A 7 8.32 -19.75 -0.93
C GLY A 7 8.52 -20.84 0.14
N GLY A 8 8.18 -22.09 -0.23
CA GLY A 8 8.44 -23.31 0.56
C GLY A 8 7.40 -23.64 1.66
N GLY A 9 6.60 -22.65 2.09
CA GLY A 9 5.43 -22.81 2.97
C GLY A 9 4.13 -22.37 2.29
N ALA A 10 2.99 -22.58 2.94
CA ALA A 10 1.69 -22.10 2.45
C ALA A 10 1.72 -20.57 2.28
N ASN A 11 1.20 -20.06 1.16
CA ASN A 11 1.05 -18.63 0.88
C ASN A 11 0.12 -18.00 1.92
N ALA A 12 0.70 -17.44 2.98
CA ALA A 12 -0.05 -17.03 4.16
C ALA A 12 0.55 -15.80 4.81
N ILE A 13 -0.30 -15.05 5.51
CA ILE A 13 0.12 -14.11 6.53
C ILE A 13 0.00 -14.78 7.91
N ASN A 14 0.94 -14.48 8.81
CA ASN A 14 0.88 -14.92 10.20
C ASN A 14 0.55 -13.74 11.09
N VAL A 15 -0.50 -13.84 11.88
CA VAL A 15 -0.91 -12.80 12.84
C VAL A 15 -0.55 -13.25 14.24
N ARG A 16 0.27 -12.47 14.94
CA ARG A 16 0.59 -12.70 16.36
C ARG A 16 0.13 -11.51 17.20
N LEU A 17 -0.84 -11.77 18.07
CA LEU A 17 -1.37 -10.80 19.02
C LEU A 17 -0.41 -10.63 20.20
N GLY A 18 -0.17 -9.39 20.60
CA GLY A 18 0.65 -9.09 21.78
C GLY A 18 -0.15 -9.27 23.07
N ASN A 19 0.49 -9.76 24.13
CA ASN A 19 -0.13 -9.88 25.45
C ASN A 19 0.04 -8.64 26.34
N GLY A 20 0.50 -7.51 25.78
CA GLY A 20 0.79 -6.27 26.50
C GLY A 20 2.15 -6.24 27.23
N THR A 21 2.90 -7.35 27.25
CA THR A 21 4.22 -7.43 27.92
C THR A 21 5.39 -7.58 26.95
N GLY A 22 5.19 -7.22 25.68
CA GLY A 22 6.17 -7.44 24.60
C GLY A 22 6.30 -8.90 24.15
N VAL A 23 5.40 -9.79 24.58
CA VAL A 23 5.39 -11.19 24.13
C VAL A 23 4.30 -11.39 23.08
N PHE A 24 4.65 -12.09 22.00
CA PHE A 24 3.79 -12.40 20.86
C PHE A 24 3.68 -13.92 20.71
N PRO A 25 2.71 -14.56 21.40
CA PRO A 25 2.47 -15.99 21.28
C PRO A 25 2.28 -16.43 19.82
N LEU A 26 2.39 -17.72 19.58
CA LEU A 26 2.02 -18.27 18.27
C LEU A 26 0.54 -17.97 18.01
N GLY A 27 0.27 -17.29 16.90
CA GLY A 27 -1.09 -16.93 16.53
C GLY A 27 -1.58 -17.70 15.32
N ALA A 28 -2.51 -17.12 14.59
CA ALA A 28 -3.16 -17.73 13.43
C ALA A 28 -2.40 -17.44 12.13
N ALA A 29 -2.54 -18.34 11.16
CA ALA A 29 -2.09 -18.13 9.80
C ALA A 29 -3.30 -18.12 8.85
N TYR A 30 -3.34 -17.13 7.95
CA TYR A 30 -4.42 -16.95 6.99
C TYR A 30 -3.87 -17.09 5.58
N THR A 31 -4.48 -17.97 4.79
CA THR A 31 -4.10 -18.18 3.39
C THR A 31 -4.45 -16.94 2.56
N VAL A 32 -3.53 -16.53 1.69
CA VAL A 32 -3.65 -15.38 0.80
C VAL A 32 -3.16 -15.74 -0.61
N GLY A 33 -3.06 -14.73 -1.49
CA GLY A 33 -2.47 -14.88 -2.83
C GLY A 33 -1.00 -15.32 -2.81
N ALA A 34 -0.46 -15.65 -3.98
CA ALA A 34 0.89 -16.22 -4.06
C ALA A 34 1.98 -15.15 -3.92
N PHE A 35 2.99 -15.46 -3.11
CA PHE A 35 4.07 -14.55 -2.76
C PHE A 35 3.55 -13.24 -2.14
N PRO A 36 2.96 -13.30 -0.94
CA PRO A 36 2.56 -12.08 -0.23
C PRO A 36 3.80 -11.24 0.11
N ILE A 37 3.75 -9.94 -0.19
CA ILE A 37 4.90 -9.02 -0.09
C ILE A 37 4.66 -7.85 0.85
N ALA A 38 3.44 -7.31 0.90
CA ALA A 38 3.06 -6.19 1.75
C ALA A 38 1.68 -6.43 2.36
N VAL A 39 1.42 -5.78 3.50
CA VAL A 39 0.14 -5.81 4.20
C VAL A 39 -0.13 -4.45 4.82
N VAL A 40 -1.36 -3.97 4.69
CA VAL A 40 -1.87 -2.78 5.37
C VAL A 40 -3.12 -3.13 6.16
N ALA A 41 -3.33 -2.43 7.27
CA ALA A 41 -4.52 -2.57 8.10
C ALA A 41 -5.37 -1.31 7.97
N GLY A 42 -6.68 -1.49 7.87
CA GLY A 42 -7.67 -0.43 7.74
C GLY A 42 -9.06 -0.99 8.00
N ASP A 43 -10.06 -0.14 8.22
CA ASP A 43 -11.46 -0.56 8.20
C ASP A 43 -11.93 -0.48 6.74
N PHE A 44 -12.01 -1.63 6.06
CA PHE A 44 -12.34 -1.68 4.63
C PHE A 44 -13.82 -2.00 4.39
N ASN A 45 -14.59 -2.31 5.44
CA ASN A 45 -16.00 -2.69 5.35
C ASN A 45 -16.95 -1.85 6.24
N GLY A 46 -16.43 -0.82 6.92
CA GLY A 46 -17.19 0.13 7.71
C GLY A 46 -17.74 -0.43 9.03
N ASP A 47 -17.18 -1.54 9.53
CA ASP A 47 -17.65 -2.18 10.77
C ASP A 47 -16.90 -1.72 12.04
N ALA A 48 -15.97 -0.77 11.90
CA ALA A 48 -15.09 -0.26 12.94
C ALA A 48 -14.12 -1.30 13.53
N HIS A 49 -13.83 -2.37 12.77
CA HIS A 49 -12.76 -3.31 13.05
C HIS A 49 -11.64 -3.20 12.02
N LEU A 50 -10.41 -3.54 12.45
CA LEU A 50 -9.29 -3.57 11.52
C LEU A 50 -9.36 -4.83 10.67
N ASP A 51 -9.47 -4.61 9.37
CA ASP A 51 -9.27 -5.56 8.29
C ASP A 51 -7.81 -5.54 7.82
N LEU A 52 -7.47 -6.42 6.88
CA LEU A 52 -6.16 -6.45 6.23
C LEU A 52 -6.29 -6.52 4.72
N ALA A 53 -5.54 -5.67 4.02
CA ALA A 53 -5.27 -5.81 2.60
C ALA A 53 -3.84 -6.32 2.39
N VAL A 54 -3.68 -7.36 1.57
CA VAL A 54 -2.43 -8.07 1.36
C VAL A 54 -2.08 -8.07 -0.11
N ALA A 55 -0.97 -7.44 -0.47
CA ALA A 55 -0.41 -7.45 -1.81
C ALA A 55 0.33 -8.78 -2.06
N ASN A 56 0.10 -9.36 -3.24
CA ASN A 56 0.67 -10.64 -3.65
C ASN A 56 1.37 -10.47 -5.00
N ASN A 57 2.60 -10.94 -5.14
CA ASN A 57 3.43 -10.62 -6.29
C ASN A 57 3.10 -11.43 -7.55
N VAL A 58 2.31 -12.51 -7.46
CA VAL A 58 2.06 -13.41 -8.61
C VAL A 58 0.56 -13.63 -8.88
N SER A 59 -0.08 -14.54 -8.15
CA SER A 59 -1.50 -14.86 -8.34
C SER A 59 -2.34 -14.21 -7.25
N PHE A 60 -3.53 -13.71 -7.62
CA PHE A 60 -4.42 -12.98 -6.71
C PHE A 60 -3.74 -11.74 -6.12
N GLY A 61 -3.31 -10.81 -6.98
CA GLY A 61 -2.35 -9.76 -6.62
C GLY A 61 -2.76 -8.84 -5.47
N LEU A 62 -4.02 -8.88 -5.05
CA LEU A 62 -4.51 -8.23 -3.84
C LEU A 62 -5.58 -9.12 -3.16
N THR A 63 -5.45 -9.30 -1.85
CA THR A 63 -6.35 -10.11 -1.02
C THR A 63 -6.81 -9.30 0.18
N ILE A 64 -8.12 -9.28 0.45
CA ILE A 64 -8.73 -8.67 1.62
C ILE A 64 -9.11 -9.76 2.64
N LEU A 65 -8.84 -9.48 3.92
CA LEU A 65 -9.21 -10.31 5.06
C LEU A 65 -10.01 -9.44 6.03
N ILE A 66 -11.24 -9.84 6.32
CA ILE A 66 -12.17 -9.05 7.15
C ILE A 66 -12.02 -9.46 8.61
N GLY A 67 -11.67 -8.50 9.47
CA GLY A 67 -11.43 -8.67 10.89
C GLY A 67 -12.72 -8.70 11.70
N ASP A 68 -12.72 -9.44 12.80
CA ASP A 68 -13.86 -9.49 13.74
C ASP A 68 -13.65 -8.65 15.00
N GLY A 69 -12.62 -7.79 15.01
CA GLY A 69 -12.23 -6.97 16.16
C GLY A 69 -11.50 -7.74 17.27
N THR A 70 -11.41 -9.07 17.21
CA THR A 70 -10.70 -9.90 18.20
C THR A 70 -9.28 -10.30 17.75
N GLY A 71 -8.92 -9.93 16.53
CA GLY A 71 -7.69 -10.35 15.86
C GLY A 71 -7.84 -11.65 15.06
N ALA A 72 -9.08 -12.14 14.90
CA ALA A 72 -9.42 -13.17 13.93
C ALA A 72 -9.94 -12.55 12.63
N PHE A 73 -9.71 -13.26 11.51
CA PHE A 73 -10.04 -12.78 10.17
C PHE A 73 -10.81 -13.82 9.36
N SER A 74 -11.70 -13.34 8.50
CA SER A 74 -12.42 -14.12 7.49
C SER A 74 -11.96 -13.77 6.08
N GLY A 75 -12.23 -14.65 5.11
CA GLY A 75 -11.68 -14.57 3.74
C GLY A 75 -10.84 -15.81 3.39
N PRO A 76 -9.96 -15.75 2.37
CA PRO A 76 -9.57 -14.55 1.60
C PRO A 76 -10.62 -14.10 0.57
N PHE A 77 -10.77 -12.78 0.42
CA PHE A 77 -11.50 -12.16 -0.69
C PHE A 77 -10.49 -11.60 -1.69
N HIS A 78 -10.47 -12.11 -2.92
CA HIS A 78 -9.52 -11.66 -3.94
C HIS A 78 -10.10 -10.51 -4.75
N VAL A 79 -9.34 -9.42 -4.86
CA VAL A 79 -9.76 -8.24 -5.63
C VAL A 79 -9.68 -8.55 -7.13
N SER A 80 -10.78 -8.31 -7.83
CA SER A 80 -10.85 -8.55 -9.28
C SER A 80 -9.95 -7.59 -10.05
N GLY A 81 -9.28 -8.09 -11.10
CA GLY A 81 -8.35 -7.29 -11.90
C GLY A 81 -6.96 -7.08 -11.29
N ALA A 82 -6.73 -7.49 -10.04
CA ALA A 82 -5.41 -7.42 -9.40
C ALA A 82 -4.46 -8.58 -9.79
N SER A 83 -4.94 -9.61 -10.47
CA SER A 83 -4.11 -10.78 -10.80
C SER A 83 -3.04 -10.46 -11.84
N GLY A 84 -1.81 -10.92 -11.60
CA GLY A 84 -0.67 -10.67 -12.49
C GLY A 84 -0.04 -9.28 -12.33
N LEU A 85 -0.50 -8.50 -11.36
CA LEU A 85 0.16 -7.28 -10.93
C LEU A 85 1.37 -7.67 -10.07
N ASN A 86 2.57 -7.33 -10.53
CA ASN A 86 3.83 -7.61 -9.84
C ASN A 86 4.02 -6.63 -8.68
N ALA A 87 3.21 -6.76 -7.63
CA ALA A 87 3.22 -5.84 -6.49
C ALA A 87 4.57 -5.80 -5.77
N THR A 88 5.01 -4.60 -5.39
CA THR A 88 6.22 -4.33 -4.59
C THR A 88 5.91 -3.67 -3.26
N ASP A 89 4.82 -2.89 -3.20
CA ASP A 89 4.39 -2.20 -1.99
C ASP A 89 2.89 -1.84 -2.06
N LEU A 90 2.29 -1.52 -0.92
CA LEU A 90 0.85 -1.25 -0.75
C LEU A 90 0.61 -0.19 0.33
N VAL A 91 -0.23 0.79 0.02
CA VAL A 91 -0.78 1.76 1.01
C VAL A 91 -2.30 1.85 0.92
N ALA A 92 -2.92 2.27 2.02
CA ALA A 92 -4.36 2.54 2.10
C ALA A 92 -4.59 4.01 2.46
N ALA A 93 -5.50 4.67 1.75
CA ALA A 93 -5.94 6.05 2.00
C ALA A 93 -7.25 6.31 1.25
N ASP A 94 -8.00 7.34 1.63
CA ASP A 94 -9.16 7.83 0.87
C ASP A 94 -8.66 8.63 -0.34
N LEU A 95 -8.59 8.00 -1.52
CA LEU A 95 -7.96 8.56 -2.72
C LEU A 95 -8.97 9.27 -3.63
N ASP A 96 -10.27 9.08 -3.43
CA ASP A 96 -11.30 9.78 -4.20
C ASP A 96 -12.25 10.65 -3.37
N GLY A 97 -11.96 10.79 -2.07
CA GLY A 97 -12.61 11.74 -1.18
C GLY A 97 -14.02 11.33 -0.77
N ASP A 98 -14.38 10.05 -0.94
CA ASP A 98 -15.70 9.53 -0.59
C ASP A 98 -15.84 9.10 0.87
N GLY A 99 -14.71 9.06 1.60
CA GLY A 99 -14.61 8.71 3.01
C GLY A 99 -14.32 7.23 3.27
N ASP A 100 -14.24 6.40 2.23
CA ASP A 100 -13.87 5.00 2.32
C ASP A 100 -12.36 4.81 2.01
N LEU A 101 -11.76 3.76 2.56
CA LEU A 101 -10.34 3.48 2.29
C LEU A 101 -10.15 2.82 0.92
N ASP A 102 -9.38 3.48 0.07
CA ASP A 102 -8.84 2.94 -1.18
C ASP A 102 -7.46 2.31 -0.97
N LEU A 103 -6.94 1.68 -2.04
CA LEU A 103 -5.62 1.04 -2.04
C LEU A 103 -4.77 1.51 -3.21
N ALA A 104 -3.52 1.88 -2.95
CA ALA A 104 -2.52 2.17 -3.99
C ALA A 104 -1.41 1.11 -3.95
N LEU A 105 -1.18 0.47 -5.09
CA LEU A 105 -0.28 -0.67 -5.26
C LEU A 105 0.91 -0.28 -6.16
N ALA A 106 2.12 -0.29 -5.60
CA ALA A 106 3.35 -0.12 -6.39
C ALA A 106 3.67 -1.39 -7.18
N LEU A 107 4.15 -1.23 -8.42
CA LEU A 107 4.39 -2.35 -9.33
C LEU A 107 5.84 -2.40 -9.84
N ALA A 108 6.44 -3.59 -9.73
CA ALA A 108 7.62 -3.98 -10.50
C ALA A 108 7.23 -4.28 -11.97
N GLY A 109 7.05 -3.23 -12.77
CA GLY A 109 6.85 -3.33 -14.22
C GLY A 109 6.72 -1.95 -14.89
N TYR A 110 6.26 -1.91 -16.15
CA TYR A 110 5.89 -0.68 -16.87
C TYR A 110 4.54 -0.09 -16.38
N GLY A 111 4.21 -0.25 -15.09
CA GLY A 111 2.87 0.02 -14.55
C GLY A 111 2.78 1.19 -13.57
N GLY A 112 3.88 1.58 -12.93
CA GLY A 112 3.87 2.62 -11.89
C GLY A 112 3.08 2.19 -10.66
N VAL A 113 2.10 3.02 -10.27
CA VAL A 113 1.15 2.74 -9.19
C VAL A 113 -0.23 2.49 -9.77
N THR A 114 -0.89 1.40 -9.38
CA THR A 114 -2.30 1.12 -9.68
C THR A 114 -3.14 1.37 -8.44
N THR A 115 -4.26 2.08 -8.58
CA THR A 115 -5.19 2.35 -7.50
C THR A 115 -6.44 1.48 -7.60
N PHE A 116 -6.98 1.12 -6.44
CA PHE A 116 -8.23 0.39 -6.29
C PHE A 116 -9.16 1.20 -5.39
N THR A 117 -10.28 1.62 -5.95
CA THR A 117 -11.34 2.32 -5.21
C THR A 117 -12.11 1.31 -4.36
N GLY A 118 -12.17 1.56 -3.06
CA GLY A 118 -12.99 0.83 -2.09
C GLY A 118 -14.45 1.26 -2.16
N ASP A 119 -15.37 0.40 -1.76
CA ASP A 119 -16.81 0.73 -1.67
C ASP A 119 -17.31 0.85 -0.22
N GLY A 120 -16.38 0.88 0.75
CA GLY A 120 -16.69 0.89 2.18
C GLY A 120 -17.37 -0.38 2.70
N ALA A 121 -17.54 -1.42 1.87
CA ALA A 121 -18.23 -2.67 2.20
C ALA A 121 -17.35 -3.91 1.94
N GLY A 122 -16.04 -3.70 1.80
CA GLY A 122 -15.04 -4.73 1.51
C GLY A 122 -14.88 -5.04 0.02
N GLY A 123 -15.59 -4.34 -0.86
CA GLY A 123 -15.46 -4.41 -2.30
C GLY A 123 -14.43 -3.40 -2.83
N PHE A 124 -13.72 -3.80 -3.89
CA PHE A 124 -12.71 -2.97 -4.55
C PHE A 124 -12.82 -3.10 -6.06
N VAL A 125 -12.71 -1.98 -6.76
CA VAL A 125 -12.61 -1.91 -8.23
C VAL A 125 -11.37 -1.15 -8.63
N ILE A 126 -10.86 -1.36 -9.85
CA ILE A 126 -9.71 -0.58 -10.33
C ILE A 126 -10.13 0.88 -10.49
N GLY A 127 -9.56 1.77 -9.66
CA GLY A 127 -9.81 3.21 -9.67
C GLY A 127 -9.00 3.94 -10.74
N GLY A 128 -7.92 3.33 -11.20
CA GLY A 128 -7.02 3.91 -12.21
C GLY A 128 -5.56 3.67 -11.85
N GLY A 129 -4.68 4.58 -12.24
CA GLY A 129 -3.29 4.48 -11.83
C GLY A 129 -2.50 5.76 -12.06
N ALA A 130 -1.58 6.04 -11.15
CA ALA A 130 -0.51 7.01 -11.32
C ALA A 130 0.58 6.37 -12.21
N GLY A 131 0.31 6.32 -13.52
CA GLY A 131 1.16 5.61 -14.48
C GLY A 131 2.62 6.10 -14.47
N SER A 132 3.54 5.14 -14.44
CA SER A 132 4.98 5.34 -14.68
C SER A 132 5.49 4.16 -15.50
N ASN A 133 6.34 4.43 -16.49
CA ASN A 133 6.97 3.38 -17.30
C ASN A 133 8.22 2.81 -16.62
N VAL A 134 8.40 3.05 -15.32
CA VAL A 134 9.56 2.62 -14.54
C VAL A 134 9.13 1.75 -13.37
N LEU A 135 9.98 0.78 -13.03
CA LEU A 135 9.77 -0.08 -11.86
C LEU A 135 9.62 0.79 -10.61
N THR A 136 8.48 0.64 -9.95
CA THR A 136 8.18 1.33 -8.69
C THR A 136 8.39 0.34 -7.55
N GLU A 137 9.18 0.72 -6.55
CA GLU A 137 9.54 -0.14 -5.43
C GLU A 137 8.68 0.13 -4.20
N CYS A 138 8.37 1.40 -3.93
CA CYS A 138 7.63 1.84 -2.75
C CYS A 138 6.61 2.92 -3.11
N VAL A 139 5.57 3.03 -2.28
CA VAL A 139 4.51 4.03 -2.41
C VAL A 139 4.11 4.58 -1.06
N ALA A 140 3.79 5.87 -1.00
CA ALA A 140 3.20 6.55 0.14
C ALA A 140 2.04 7.44 -0.33
N ALA A 141 1.17 7.81 0.60
CA ALA A 141 0.03 8.67 0.35
C ALA A 141 -0.08 9.75 1.44
N GLY A 142 -0.53 10.94 1.05
CA GLY A 142 -0.77 12.08 1.93
C GLY A 142 -1.16 13.32 1.13
N ASP A 143 -1.64 14.38 1.77
CA ASP A 143 -1.96 15.66 1.12
C ASP A 143 -0.69 16.51 1.00
N LEU A 144 0.00 16.49 -0.14
CA LEU A 144 1.34 17.10 -0.28
C LEU A 144 1.29 18.58 -0.67
N ASP A 145 0.17 19.06 -1.23
CA ASP A 145 0.03 20.47 -1.61
C ASP A 145 -0.97 21.27 -0.75
N GLY A 146 -1.63 20.60 0.20
CA GLY A 146 -2.51 21.20 1.19
C GLY A 146 -3.89 21.54 0.64
N ASP A 147 -4.32 20.90 -0.47
CA ASP A 147 -5.63 21.13 -1.07
C ASP A 147 -6.75 20.28 -0.43
N GLY A 148 -6.38 19.34 0.43
CA GLY A 148 -7.28 18.45 1.17
C GLY A 148 -7.51 17.09 0.50
N ASP A 149 -6.95 16.88 -0.70
CA ASP A 149 -7.03 15.62 -1.42
C ASP A 149 -5.77 14.77 -1.17
N VAL A 150 -5.93 13.45 -1.05
CA VAL A 150 -4.78 12.57 -0.84
C VAL A 150 -4.03 12.36 -2.16
N ASP A 151 -2.75 12.73 -2.17
CA ASP A 151 -1.81 12.53 -3.26
C ASP A 151 -1.03 11.21 -3.13
N ILE A 152 -0.33 10.84 -4.22
CA ILE A 152 0.55 9.67 -4.24
C ILE A 152 2.01 10.11 -4.41
N VAL A 153 2.88 9.53 -3.59
CA VAL A 153 4.34 9.59 -3.74
C VAL A 153 4.84 8.18 -4.04
N SER A 154 5.71 8.04 -5.03
CA SER A 154 6.25 6.73 -5.42
C SER A 154 7.75 6.79 -5.63
N GLY A 155 8.44 5.75 -5.17
CA GLY A 155 9.89 5.60 -5.32
C GLY A 155 10.23 4.63 -6.44
N THR A 156 11.04 5.06 -7.39
CA THR A 156 11.42 4.26 -8.55
C THR A 156 12.81 3.65 -8.39
N LEU A 157 12.96 2.38 -8.80
CA LEU A 157 14.12 1.58 -8.40
C LEU A 157 15.42 2.00 -9.11
N TYR A 158 15.43 2.15 -10.43
CA TYR A 158 16.68 2.28 -11.20
C TYR A 158 17.06 3.71 -11.58
N ASP A 159 16.06 4.52 -11.93
CA ASP A 159 16.23 5.94 -12.21
C ASP A 159 16.29 6.79 -10.94
N GLY A 160 16.01 6.21 -9.76
CA GLY A 160 16.31 6.81 -8.46
C GLY A 160 15.46 8.03 -8.14
N ASN A 161 14.23 8.04 -8.65
CA ASN A 161 13.33 9.18 -8.52
C ASN A 161 12.29 8.92 -7.43
N VAL A 162 11.97 9.98 -6.69
CA VAL A 162 10.67 10.13 -6.06
C VAL A 162 9.76 10.84 -7.07
N VAL A 163 8.65 10.22 -7.41
CA VAL A 163 7.62 10.77 -8.29
C VAL A 163 6.40 11.12 -7.46
N VAL A 164 6.09 12.41 -7.37
CA VAL A 164 4.88 12.92 -6.75
C VAL A 164 3.79 13.05 -7.81
N ARG A 165 2.58 12.67 -7.45
CA ARG A 165 1.39 12.66 -8.30
C ARG A 165 0.26 13.30 -7.51
N LEU A 166 -0.03 14.55 -7.85
CA LEU A 166 -1.09 15.30 -7.19
C LEU A 166 -2.45 14.75 -7.64
N ASN A 167 -3.36 14.59 -6.69
CA ASN A 167 -4.73 14.18 -6.92
C ASN A 167 -5.60 15.43 -7.09
N SER A 168 -6.78 15.26 -7.67
CA SER A 168 -7.78 16.32 -7.77
C SER A 168 -9.05 15.98 -7.01
N GLY A 169 -8.95 15.09 -6.01
CA GLY A 169 -10.05 14.70 -5.12
C GLY A 169 -11.07 13.75 -5.72
N ALA A 170 -10.70 13.01 -6.78
CA ALA A 170 -11.59 12.03 -7.42
C ALA A 170 -10.80 10.85 -8.00
N GLY A 171 -9.72 10.44 -7.32
CA GLY A 171 -8.80 9.40 -7.78
C GLY A 171 -8.08 9.75 -9.08
N THR A 172 -8.06 11.03 -9.47
CA THR A 172 -7.50 11.50 -10.73
C THR A 172 -6.14 12.12 -10.48
N PHE A 173 -5.09 11.34 -10.75
CA PHE A 173 -3.71 11.75 -10.49
C PHE A 173 -3.08 12.42 -11.72
N GLY A 174 -2.56 13.64 -11.53
CA GLY A 174 -1.91 14.43 -12.56
C GLY A 174 -0.86 15.40 -12.01
N GLY A 175 0.10 15.82 -12.86
CA GLY A 175 1.13 16.77 -12.43
C GLY A 175 2.10 16.19 -11.38
N GLY A 176 2.69 17.09 -10.58
CA GLY A 176 3.64 16.81 -9.49
C GLY A 176 5.13 16.84 -9.90
N PRO A 177 6.04 17.16 -8.95
CA PRO A 177 7.47 17.10 -9.19
C PRO A 177 8.01 15.66 -9.29
N THR A 178 9.11 15.51 -10.03
CA THR A 178 9.96 14.32 -10.00
C THR A 178 11.32 14.72 -9.45
N LEU A 179 11.74 14.09 -8.36
CA LEU A 179 12.93 14.43 -7.60
C LEU A 179 13.92 13.28 -7.65
N PHE A 180 15.12 13.52 -8.17
CA PHE A 180 16.18 12.51 -8.08
C PHE A 180 16.78 12.51 -6.68
N VAL A 181 16.73 11.37 -6.00
CA VAL A 181 17.25 11.18 -4.64
C VAL A 181 18.28 10.05 -4.54
N GLY A 182 18.65 9.45 -5.68
CA GLY A 182 19.63 8.37 -5.79
C GLY A 182 18.98 7.02 -6.09
N SER A 183 19.77 6.10 -6.66
CA SER A 183 19.28 4.80 -7.13
C SER A 183 18.94 3.83 -6.00
N PHE A 184 18.11 2.84 -6.33
CA PHE A 184 17.64 1.79 -5.43
C PHE A 184 16.92 2.35 -4.20
N LEU A 185 15.90 3.19 -4.43
CA LEU A 185 14.94 3.53 -3.39
C LEU A 185 14.38 2.24 -2.78
N ARG A 186 14.18 2.28 -1.46
CA ARG A 186 13.65 1.17 -0.68
C ARG A 186 12.37 1.52 0.06
N ASP A 187 12.23 2.78 0.44
CA ASP A 187 11.06 3.26 1.14
C ASP A 187 10.92 4.76 0.91
N VAL A 188 9.67 5.23 0.95
CA VAL A 188 9.31 6.63 0.94
C VAL A 188 8.19 6.84 1.96
N GLN A 189 8.27 7.93 2.72
CA GLN A 189 7.32 8.29 3.76
C GLN A 189 6.91 9.74 3.60
N VAL A 190 5.65 10.02 3.89
CA VAL A 190 5.07 11.38 3.88
C VAL A 190 4.74 11.76 5.32
N VAL A 191 5.35 12.83 5.82
CA VAL A 191 5.24 13.25 7.22
C VAL A 191 5.66 14.70 7.37
N ASP A 192 4.93 15.48 8.18
CA ASP A 192 5.31 16.84 8.55
C ASP A 192 6.44 16.80 9.63
N LEU A 193 7.68 17.11 9.24
CA LEU A 193 8.86 17.03 10.11
C LEU A 193 9.13 18.33 10.88
N ASP A 194 8.71 19.47 10.34
CA ASP A 194 8.99 20.79 10.91
C ASP A 194 7.76 21.48 11.55
N LEU A 195 6.60 20.82 11.47
CA LEU A 195 5.32 21.20 12.05
C LEU A 195 4.71 22.46 11.41
N ASP A 196 4.96 22.69 10.12
CA ASP A 196 4.39 23.82 9.38
C ASP A 196 2.99 23.53 8.80
N GLY A 197 2.53 22.26 8.87
CA GLY A 197 1.24 21.81 8.34
C GLY A 197 1.29 21.38 6.87
N HIS A 198 2.46 21.36 6.23
CA HIS A 198 2.69 20.81 4.91
C HIS A 198 3.57 19.55 5.02
N PRO A 199 3.12 18.38 4.53
CA PRO A 199 3.91 17.16 4.66
C PRO A 199 5.24 17.20 3.89
N ASP A 200 6.29 16.69 4.53
CA ASP A 200 7.58 16.44 3.91
C ASP A 200 7.68 15.02 3.33
N ILE A 201 8.63 14.84 2.43
CA ILE A 201 8.99 13.53 1.89
C ILE A 201 10.32 13.06 2.49
N VAL A 202 10.32 11.87 3.08
CA VAL A 202 11.54 11.16 3.47
C VAL A 202 11.71 9.94 2.57
N ALA A 203 12.87 9.81 1.93
CA ALA A 203 13.20 8.66 1.11
C ALA A 203 14.47 7.99 1.61
N VAL A 204 14.53 6.66 1.52
CA VAL A 204 15.74 5.89 1.80
C VAL A 204 16.14 5.09 0.57
N ASN A 205 17.43 5.08 0.28
CA ASN A 205 18.02 4.39 -0.86
C ASN A 205 19.21 3.53 -0.43
N GLN A 206 19.50 2.49 -1.22
CA GLN A 206 20.55 1.53 -0.87
C GLN A 206 21.97 2.01 -1.25
N ASP A 207 22.07 2.96 -2.17
CA ASP A 207 23.33 3.56 -2.56
C ASP A 207 23.54 4.86 -1.77
N GLY A 208 24.44 4.85 -0.78
CA GLY A 208 24.72 6.00 0.09
C GLY A 208 25.44 7.19 -0.57
N GLY A 209 25.11 7.53 -1.82
CA GLY A 209 25.75 8.61 -2.58
C GLY A 209 24.76 9.70 -2.99
N PHE A 210 24.93 10.89 -2.43
CA PHE A 210 24.51 12.16 -3.03
C PHE A 210 25.62 12.68 -3.96
#